data_AF-A0AAX0JZ74-F1
#
_entry.id   AF-A0AAX0JZ74-F1
#
_cell.length_a   1.000
_cell.length_b   1.000
_cell.length_c   1.000
_cell.angle_alpha   90.00
_cell.angle_beta   90.00
_cell.angle_gamma   90.00
#
_symmetry.space_group_name_H-M   'P 1'
#
loop_
_entity.id
_entity.type
_entity.pdbx_description
1 polymer ?
#
loop_
_entity_poly.entity_id
_entity_poly.type
_entity_poly.pdbx_seq_one_letter_code
_entity_poly.pdbx_strand_id
1 'polypeptide(L)'
;MRNFLKQVPLPMAGVTLGLASLGNLYKLAGWQLVGDLTGIVAALLFGLVLLKLCLTPLHAAGSLQDPIIASVSPTFSMTLMILCTYFVAWGMPLPVATIVWLMAVAIHFGLMIFFVLRHLISQPKAWQMIYPSWFVTFVGLGVIPVTSSQFVPALGQPLFWMALVIYVALFPFVLHRLRHVPLPEATQPLLTIMAAPASLCLTGYLASFDHPNFWLATGMLIFAQSLYFITLVSIRQYTRLSFYPSFAAFTFPLVISATALTRYIAVFAQNGAVHDLMSVLQWGEWIAATLMLVFVTGHYLHFLRRIRKGVKAAARDAQKVIE
;
A
#
# COMPACT_ATOMS: atom_id res chain seq x y z
N MET A 1 11.75 -25.45 2.05
CA MET A 1 10.78 -24.40 1.66
C MET A 1 10.17 -23.66 2.85
N ARG A 2 9.56 -24.34 3.84
CA ARG A 2 8.92 -23.69 5.01
C ARG A 2 9.85 -22.74 5.80
N ASN A 3 11.11 -23.13 6.03
CA ASN A 3 12.07 -22.27 6.76
C ASN A 3 12.37 -20.94 6.05
N PHE A 4 12.35 -20.93 4.71
CA PHE A 4 12.47 -19.70 3.92
C PHE A 4 11.22 -18.84 4.07
N LEU A 5 10.03 -19.43 3.92
CA LEU A 5 8.75 -18.71 4.00
C LEU A 5 8.51 -18.07 5.37
N LYS A 6 8.93 -18.72 6.46
CA LYS A 6 8.87 -18.16 7.81
C LYS A 6 9.56 -16.79 7.90
N GLN A 7 10.68 -16.62 7.20
CA GLN A 7 11.49 -15.39 7.18
C GLN A 7 11.02 -14.33 6.17
N VAL A 8 10.08 -14.65 5.26
CA VAL A 8 9.49 -13.66 4.34
C VAL A 8 8.63 -12.68 5.17
N PRO A 9 8.85 -11.36 5.13
CA PRO A 9 8.16 -10.42 6.00
C PRO A 9 6.76 -10.13 5.47
N LEU A 10 5.74 -10.15 6.34
CA LEU A 10 4.37 -9.76 5.95
C LEU A 10 4.28 -8.33 5.38
N PRO A 11 5.05 -7.34 5.87
CA PRO A 11 5.11 -6.01 5.25
C PRO A 11 5.49 -6.00 3.76
N MET A 12 6.01 -7.09 3.19
CA MET A 12 6.26 -7.23 1.75
C MET A 12 5.00 -7.02 0.91
N ALA A 13 3.81 -7.27 1.47
CA ALA A 13 2.54 -6.96 0.81
C ALA A 13 2.39 -5.46 0.49
N GLY A 14 3.06 -4.56 1.23
CA GLY A 14 3.11 -3.14 0.88
C GLY A 14 3.88 -2.85 -0.40
N VAL A 15 4.96 -3.60 -0.67
CA VAL A 15 5.72 -3.48 -1.94
C VAL A 15 4.89 -3.97 -3.11
N THR A 16 4.17 -5.09 -2.94
CA THR A 16 3.29 -5.62 -3.99
C THR A 16 2.13 -4.70 -4.29
N LEU A 17 1.58 -4.05 -3.25
CA LEU A 17 0.58 -2.99 -3.40
C LEU A 17 1.13 -1.84 -4.25
N GLY A 18 2.32 -1.31 -3.91
CA GLY A 18 2.96 -0.24 -4.66
C GLY A 18 3.22 -0.61 -6.13
N LEU A 19 3.71 -1.82 -6.40
CA LEU A 19 3.94 -2.30 -7.77
C LEU A 19 2.64 -2.46 -8.57
N ALA A 20 1.62 -3.09 -7.99
CA ALA A 20 0.33 -3.26 -8.67
C ALA A 20 -0.34 -1.90 -8.95
N SER A 21 -0.28 -0.96 -8.00
CA SER A 21 -0.75 0.40 -8.23
C SER A 21 0.06 1.14 -9.28
N LEU A 22 1.38 0.96 -9.33
CA LEU A 22 2.26 1.63 -10.30
C LEU A 22 2.00 1.12 -11.72
N GLY A 23 1.80 -0.20 -11.85
CA GLY A 23 1.42 -0.74 -13.14
C GLY A 23 0.06 -0.21 -13.61
N ASN A 24 -0.93 -0.06 -12.71
CA ASN A 24 -2.21 0.57 -13.06
C ASN A 24 -2.05 2.06 -13.41
N LEU A 25 -1.12 2.78 -12.79
CA LEU A 25 -0.77 4.14 -13.18
C LEU A 25 -0.20 4.19 -14.61
N TYR A 26 0.70 3.27 -14.97
CA TYR A 26 1.19 3.16 -16.34
C TYR A 26 0.08 2.80 -17.34
N LYS A 27 -0.87 1.94 -16.97
CA LYS A 27 -2.04 1.66 -17.82
C LYS A 27 -2.91 2.88 -18.01
N LEU A 28 -3.12 3.67 -16.95
CA LEU A 28 -3.84 4.95 -17.00
C LEU A 28 -3.13 5.95 -17.94
N ALA A 29 -1.80 5.89 -18.01
CA ALA A 29 -0.97 6.66 -18.94
C ALA A 29 -0.99 6.16 -20.40
N GLY A 30 -1.67 5.05 -20.69
CA GLY A 30 -1.68 4.39 -22.00
C GLY A 30 -0.56 3.38 -22.23
N TRP A 31 0.33 3.14 -21.27
CA TRP A 31 1.44 2.19 -21.38
C TRP A 31 1.05 0.78 -20.90
N GLN A 32 0.14 0.15 -21.63
CA GLN A 32 -0.45 -1.15 -21.24
C GLN A 32 0.61 -2.23 -20.99
N LEU A 33 1.56 -2.41 -21.91
CA LEU A 33 2.62 -3.42 -21.79
C LEU A 33 3.48 -3.22 -20.53
N VAL A 34 3.92 -1.99 -20.26
CA VAL A 34 4.73 -1.67 -19.07
C VAL A 34 3.91 -1.88 -17.80
N GLY A 35 2.63 -1.48 -17.85
CA GLY A 35 1.67 -1.70 -16.77
C GLY A 35 1.43 -3.17 -16.45
N ASP A 36 1.33 -4.03 -17.47
CA ASP A 36 1.19 -5.48 -17.33
C ASP A 36 2.45 -6.14 -16.80
N LEU A 37 3.62 -5.80 -17.32
CA LEU A 37 4.90 -6.31 -16.81
C LEU A 37 5.08 -5.97 -15.33
N THR A 38 4.75 -4.73 -14.94
CA THR A 38 4.80 -4.31 -13.53
C THR A 38 3.80 -5.08 -12.67
N GLY A 39 2.57 -5.29 -13.19
CA GLY A 39 1.54 -6.11 -12.55
C GLY A 39 1.95 -7.58 -12.36
N ILE A 40 2.63 -8.19 -13.34
CA ILE A 40 3.16 -9.55 -13.26
C ILE A 40 4.19 -9.65 -12.14
N VAL A 41 5.11 -8.69 -12.04
CA VAL A 41 6.09 -8.65 -10.94
C VAL A 41 5.38 -8.53 -9.59
N ALA A 42 4.35 -7.67 -9.49
CA ALA A 42 3.53 -7.55 -8.28
C ALA A 42 2.85 -8.87 -7.91
N ALA A 43 2.24 -9.56 -8.88
CA ALA A 43 1.55 -10.83 -8.69
C ALA A 43 2.51 -11.96 -8.25
N LEU A 44 3.71 -12.04 -8.84
CA LEU A 44 4.72 -13.02 -8.45
C LEU A 44 5.20 -12.82 -7.01
N LEU A 45 5.49 -11.57 -6.63
CA LEU A 45 5.90 -11.24 -5.26
C LEU A 45 4.74 -11.42 -4.26
N PHE A 46 3.50 -11.12 -4.67
CA PHE A 46 2.31 -11.37 -3.87
C PHE A 46 2.08 -12.88 -3.67
N GLY A 47 2.36 -13.70 -4.68
CA GLY A 47 2.35 -15.16 -4.60
C GLY A 47 3.28 -15.70 -3.50
N LEU A 48 4.43 -15.07 -3.25
CA LEU A 48 5.31 -15.44 -2.14
C LEU A 48 4.69 -15.15 -0.77
N VAL A 49 3.98 -14.03 -0.63
CA VAL A 49 3.24 -13.69 0.60
C VAL A 49 2.09 -14.68 0.80
N LEU A 50 1.34 -14.99 -0.27
CA LEU A 50 0.26 -15.97 -0.23
C LEU A 50 0.78 -17.36 0.16
N LEU A 51 1.89 -17.82 -0.42
CA LEU A 51 2.54 -19.07 -0.04
C LEU A 51 2.96 -19.10 1.43
N LYS A 52 3.45 -17.98 1.99
CA LYS A 52 3.73 -17.88 3.43
C LYS A 52 2.45 -18.08 4.26
N LEU A 53 1.35 -17.42 3.90
CA LEU A 53 0.08 -17.54 4.61
C LEU A 53 -0.47 -18.96 4.56
N CYS A 54 -0.46 -19.61 3.39
CA CYS A 54 -1.00 -20.96 3.22
C CYS A 54 -0.12 -22.05 3.85
N LEU A 55 1.22 -21.95 3.74
CA LEU A 55 2.14 -23.01 4.14
C LEU A 55 2.73 -22.84 5.55
N THR A 56 2.61 -21.64 6.14
CA THR A 56 3.07 -21.35 7.51
C THR A 56 2.06 -20.50 8.31
N PRO A 57 0.76 -20.86 8.34
CA PRO A 57 -0.31 -20.01 8.89
C PRO A 57 -0.11 -19.67 10.37
N LEU A 58 0.26 -20.65 11.22
CA LEU A 58 0.50 -20.41 12.65
C LEU A 58 1.64 -19.40 12.89
N HIS A 59 2.69 -19.45 12.08
CA HIS A 59 3.77 -18.47 12.17
C HIS A 59 3.30 -17.09 11.67
N ALA A 60 2.58 -17.04 10.55
CA ALA A 60 2.05 -15.77 10.04
C ALA A 60 1.13 -15.11 11.08
N ALA A 61 0.24 -15.88 11.70
CA ALA A 61 -0.62 -15.42 12.79
C ALA A 61 0.18 -14.96 14.02
N GLY A 62 1.26 -15.67 14.37
CA GLY A 62 2.19 -15.23 15.42
C GLY A 62 2.85 -13.89 15.12
N SER A 63 3.15 -13.59 13.86
CA SER A 63 3.69 -12.28 13.46
C SER A 63 2.69 -11.13 13.62
N LEU A 64 1.38 -11.40 13.60
CA LEU A 64 0.33 -10.38 13.82
C LEU A 64 0.16 -10.00 15.31
N GLN A 65 0.92 -10.63 16.22
CA GLN A 65 1.01 -10.19 17.61
C GLN A 65 1.84 -8.91 17.76
N ASP A 66 2.69 -8.59 16.77
CA ASP A 66 3.34 -7.29 16.68
C ASP A 66 2.34 -6.26 16.12
N PRO A 67 2.06 -5.15 16.82
CA PRO A 67 1.07 -4.15 16.39
C PRO A 67 1.48 -3.41 15.11
N ILE A 68 2.77 -3.24 14.84
CA ILE A 68 3.24 -2.61 13.60
C ILE A 68 3.01 -3.55 12.43
N ILE A 69 3.37 -4.84 12.58
CA ILE A 69 3.11 -5.84 11.53
C ILE A 69 1.61 -6.01 11.30
N ALA A 70 0.82 -6.05 12.37
CA ALA A 70 -0.63 -6.15 12.27
C ALA A 70 -1.25 -4.95 11.55
N SER A 71 -0.81 -3.73 11.86
CA SER A 71 -1.35 -2.50 11.23
C SER A 71 -0.98 -2.36 9.75
N VAL A 72 0.13 -2.94 9.29
CA VAL A 72 0.47 -2.94 7.85
C VAL A 72 -0.06 -4.17 7.10
N SER A 73 -0.53 -5.21 7.80
CA SER A 73 -1.06 -6.43 7.18
C SER A 73 -2.23 -6.21 6.20
N PRO A 74 -3.09 -5.19 6.34
CA PRO A 74 -4.16 -4.91 5.37
C PRO A 74 -3.65 -4.54 3.97
N THR A 75 -2.35 -4.23 3.81
CA THR A 75 -1.74 -4.14 2.47
C THR A 75 -1.91 -5.42 1.65
N PHE A 76 -2.06 -6.59 2.30
CA PHE A 76 -2.38 -7.85 1.62
C PHE A 76 -3.74 -7.78 0.92
N SER A 77 -4.81 -7.44 1.64
CA SER A 77 -6.15 -7.34 1.05
C SER A 77 -6.25 -6.20 0.05
N MET A 78 -5.59 -5.07 0.33
CA MET A 78 -5.47 -3.96 -0.62
C MET A 78 -4.80 -4.38 -1.92
N THR A 79 -3.69 -5.13 -1.85
CA THR A 79 -3.02 -5.66 -3.05
C THR A 79 -3.95 -6.60 -3.80
N LEU A 80 -4.64 -7.51 -3.10
CA LEU A 80 -5.53 -8.47 -3.74
C LEU A 80 -6.68 -7.78 -4.49
N MET A 81 -7.29 -6.74 -3.91
CA MET A 81 -8.32 -5.93 -4.58
C MET A 81 -7.80 -5.31 -5.88
N ILE A 82 -6.56 -4.80 -5.89
CA ILE A 82 -5.95 -4.23 -7.09
C ILE A 82 -5.58 -5.34 -8.09
N LEU A 83 -5.02 -6.47 -7.64
CA LEU A 83 -4.67 -7.58 -8.53
C LEU A 83 -5.91 -8.21 -9.19
N CYS A 84 -7.09 -8.14 -8.58
CA CYS A 84 -8.33 -8.54 -9.25
C CYS A 84 -8.56 -7.77 -10.56
N THR A 85 -8.18 -6.48 -10.66
CA THR A 85 -8.33 -5.70 -11.91
C THR A 85 -7.42 -6.26 -13.01
N TYR A 86 -6.23 -6.73 -12.64
CA TYR A 86 -5.30 -7.42 -13.53
C TYR A 86 -5.81 -8.79 -13.94
N PHE A 87 -6.33 -9.57 -13.00
CA PHE A 87 -6.84 -10.90 -13.30
C PHE A 87 -7.97 -10.85 -14.32
N VAL A 88 -8.89 -9.88 -14.21
CA VAL A 88 -9.92 -9.65 -15.24
C VAL A 88 -9.28 -9.31 -16.59
N ALA A 89 -8.31 -8.38 -16.60
CA ALA A 89 -7.60 -8.01 -17.83
C ALA A 89 -6.82 -9.18 -18.46
N TRP A 90 -6.38 -10.15 -17.65
CA TRP A 90 -5.70 -11.37 -18.09
C TRP A 90 -6.63 -12.56 -18.34
N GLY A 91 -7.95 -12.33 -18.39
CA GLY A 91 -8.94 -13.32 -18.83
C GLY A 91 -9.65 -14.09 -17.72
N MET A 92 -9.45 -13.76 -16.44
CA MET A 92 -10.29 -14.31 -15.36
C MET A 92 -11.74 -13.83 -15.55
N PRO A 93 -12.74 -14.74 -15.55
CA PRO A 93 -14.14 -14.35 -15.67
C PRO A 93 -14.54 -13.35 -14.59
N LEU A 94 -15.23 -12.27 -14.97
CA LEU A 94 -15.61 -11.19 -14.05
C LEU A 94 -16.33 -11.70 -12.79
N PRO A 95 -17.31 -12.62 -12.84
CA PRO A 95 -17.95 -13.13 -11.63
C PRO A 95 -16.97 -13.79 -10.64
N VAL A 96 -15.98 -14.51 -11.15
CA VAL A 96 -14.94 -15.16 -10.32
C VAL A 96 -14.04 -14.10 -9.69
N ALA A 97 -13.59 -13.12 -10.48
CA ALA A 97 -12.77 -12.02 -9.97
C ALA A 97 -13.53 -11.18 -8.92
N THR A 98 -14.82 -10.95 -9.10
CA THR A 98 -15.69 -10.27 -8.14
C THR A 98 -15.79 -11.04 -6.82
N ILE A 99 -15.90 -12.38 -6.85
CA ILE A 99 -15.89 -13.20 -5.62
C ILE A 99 -14.54 -13.05 -4.90
N VAL A 100 -13.42 -13.12 -5.63
CA VAL A 100 -12.08 -12.93 -5.05
C VAL A 100 -11.92 -11.53 -4.46
N TRP A 101 -12.42 -10.51 -5.15
CA TRP A 101 -12.41 -9.13 -4.69
C TRP A 101 -13.25 -8.95 -3.42
N LEU A 102 -14.46 -9.53 -3.35
CA LEU A 102 -15.30 -9.51 -2.15
C LEU A 102 -14.64 -10.23 -0.96
N MET A 103 -13.95 -11.35 -1.21
CA MET A 103 -13.14 -12.01 -0.18
C MET A 103 -12.02 -11.08 0.32
N ALA A 104 -11.36 -10.34 -0.58
CA ALA A 104 -10.35 -9.35 -0.20
C ALA A 104 -10.94 -8.23 0.67
N VAL A 105 -12.12 -7.72 0.32
CA VAL A 105 -12.86 -6.73 1.14
C VAL A 105 -13.16 -7.30 2.53
N ALA A 106 -13.70 -8.52 2.61
CA ALA A 106 -13.99 -9.18 3.88
C ALA A 106 -12.73 -9.37 4.74
N ILE A 107 -11.61 -9.78 4.13
CA ILE A 107 -10.31 -9.89 4.79
C ILE A 107 -9.86 -8.53 5.32
N HIS A 108 -10.05 -7.45 4.56
CA HIS A 108 -9.68 -6.10 5.00
C HIS A 108 -10.43 -5.70 6.28
N PHE A 109 -11.76 -5.84 6.30
CA PHE A 109 -12.56 -5.57 7.49
C PHE A 109 -12.21 -6.51 8.64
N GLY A 110 -11.97 -7.80 8.36
CA GLY A 110 -11.53 -8.78 9.37
C GLY A 110 -10.20 -8.39 10.04
N LEU A 111 -9.21 -7.94 9.26
CA LEU A 111 -7.93 -7.46 9.79
C LEU A 111 -8.09 -6.16 10.59
N MET A 112 -8.96 -5.25 10.15
CA MET A 112 -9.27 -4.02 10.88
C MET A 112 -9.93 -4.33 12.24
N ILE A 113 -10.94 -5.20 12.27
CA ILE A 113 -11.61 -5.64 13.51
C ILE A 113 -10.60 -6.34 14.42
N PHE A 114 -9.80 -7.27 13.87
CA PHE A 114 -8.74 -7.95 14.62
C PHE A 114 -7.77 -6.96 15.28
N PHE A 115 -7.32 -5.95 14.53
CA PHE A 115 -6.41 -4.93 15.04
C PHE A 115 -7.04 -4.14 16.20
N VAL A 116 -8.30 -3.72 16.06
CA VAL A 116 -9.03 -3.00 17.12
C VAL A 116 -9.16 -3.85 18.38
N LEU A 117 -9.65 -5.09 18.26
CA LEU A 117 -9.89 -5.96 19.40
C LEU A 117 -8.59 -6.31 20.14
N ARG A 118 -7.53 -6.64 19.38
CA ARG A 118 -6.27 -7.14 19.93
C ARG A 118 -5.33 -6.04 20.42
N HIS A 119 -5.23 -4.94 19.68
CA HIS A 119 -4.17 -3.94 19.87
C HIS A 119 -4.68 -2.59 20.37
N LEU A 120 -5.96 -2.26 20.16
CA LEU A 120 -6.56 -1.01 20.63
C LEU A 120 -7.29 -1.19 21.97
N ILE A 121 -8.24 -2.11 22.05
CA ILE A 121 -9.11 -2.28 23.23
C ILE A 121 -8.38 -3.01 24.36
N SER A 122 -7.59 -4.04 24.04
CA SER A 122 -6.94 -4.89 25.05
C SER A 122 -5.69 -4.26 25.68
N GLN A 123 -5.27 -3.06 25.27
CA GLN A 123 -3.95 -2.50 25.63
C GLN A 123 -4.08 -1.11 26.29
N PRO A 124 -3.77 -0.98 27.60
CA PRO A 124 -4.01 0.25 28.36
C PRO A 124 -3.13 1.45 27.96
N LYS A 125 -2.09 1.25 27.14
CA LYS A 125 -1.22 2.33 26.62
C LYS A 125 -1.30 2.48 25.09
N ALA A 126 -2.48 2.24 24.50
CA ALA A 126 -2.68 2.30 23.04
C ALA A 126 -2.21 3.61 22.38
N TRP A 127 -2.25 4.73 23.12
CA TRP A 127 -1.78 6.03 22.64
C TRP A 127 -0.32 6.04 22.17
N GLN A 128 0.58 5.33 22.85
CA GLN A 128 2.00 5.24 22.46
C GLN A 128 2.21 4.34 21.23
N MET A 129 1.22 3.49 20.95
CA MET A 129 1.21 2.55 19.83
C MET A 129 0.54 3.11 18.57
N ILE A 130 0.20 4.40 18.55
CA ILE A 130 -0.25 5.07 17.33
C ILE A 130 0.95 5.27 16.41
N TYR A 131 0.90 4.64 15.24
CA TYR A 131 1.90 4.79 14.18
C TYR A 131 1.20 5.27 12.90
N PRO A 132 1.93 5.89 11.97
CA PRO A 132 1.39 6.20 10.65
C PRO A 132 0.79 4.99 9.92
N SER A 133 1.25 3.78 10.23
CA SER A 133 0.69 2.53 9.70
C SER A 133 -0.78 2.32 10.04
N TRP A 134 -1.35 3.00 11.04
CA TRP A 134 -2.79 2.95 11.32
C TRP A 134 -3.62 3.45 10.15
N PHE A 135 -3.10 4.36 9.32
CA PHE A 135 -3.77 4.73 8.08
C PHE A 135 -3.93 3.57 7.11
N VAL A 136 -3.01 2.62 7.09
CA VAL A 136 -3.15 1.39 6.29
C VAL A 136 -4.32 0.55 6.80
N THR A 137 -4.44 0.41 8.12
CA THR A 137 -5.55 -0.33 8.74
C THR A 137 -6.90 0.32 8.50
N PHE A 138 -7.00 1.62 8.75
CA PHE A 138 -8.28 2.30 8.91
C PHE A 138 -8.70 3.11 7.69
N VAL A 139 -7.74 3.58 6.88
CA VAL A 139 -8.02 4.34 5.64
C VAL A 139 -7.70 3.50 4.40
N GLY A 140 -7.04 2.34 4.55
CA GLY A 140 -6.75 1.42 3.44
C GLY A 140 -8.00 0.90 2.72
N LEU A 141 -9.16 0.94 3.38
CA LEU A 141 -10.46 0.65 2.75
C LEU A 141 -10.80 1.61 1.60
N GLY A 142 -10.10 2.73 1.48
CA GLY A 142 -10.15 3.63 0.33
C GLY A 142 -9.70 2.99 -0.99
N VAL A 143 -9.10 1.80 -0.99
CA VAL A 143 -8.86 1.02 -2.23
C VAL A 143 -10.17 0.47 -2.81
N ILE A 144 -11.21 0.30 -1.99
CA ILE A 144 -12.51 -0.18 -2.42
C ILE A 144 -13.14 0.79 -3.43
N PRO A 145 -13.35 2.09 -3.15
CA PRO A 145 -13.86 3.04 -4.15
C PRO A 145 -12.96 3.22 -5.38
N VAL A 146 -11.67 2.89 -5.29
CA VAL A 146 -10.77 2.94 -6.46
C VAL A 146 -11.05 1.80 -7.44
N THR A 147 -11.53 0.65 -6.96
CA THR A 147 -11.67 -0.58 -7.75
C THR A 147 -13.12 -1.03 -7.93
N SER A 148 -14.04 -0.52 -7.11
CA SER A 148 -15.43 -1.00 -7.03
C SER A 148 -16.22 -0.86 -8.33
N SER A 149 -15.91 0.14 -9.17
CA SER A 149 -16.61 0.35 -10.45
C SER A 149 -16.50 -0.85 -11.40
N GLN A 150 -15.43 -1.64 -11.32
CA GLN A 150 -15.27 -2.85 -12.12
C GLN A 150 -15.99 -4.07 -11.51
N PHE A 151 -16.24 -4.09 -10.20
CA PHE A 151 -16.74 -5.27 -9.48
C PHE A 151 -18.14 -5.06 -8.88
N VAL A 152 -18.25 -4.19 -7.86
CA VAL A 152 -19.50 -3.89 -7.16
C VAL A 152 -19.62 -2.37 -6.99
N PRO A 153 -20.12 -1.64 -8.01
CA PRO A 153 -20.15 -0.18 -8.02
C PRO A 153 -20.87 0.43 -6.81
N ALA A 154 -21.92 -0.23 -6.33
CA ALA A 154 -22.72 0.20 -5.17
C ALA A 154 -21.89 0.38 -3.87
N LEU A 155 -20.73 -0.27 -3.76
CA LEU A 155 -19.85 -0.13 -2.60
C LEU A 155 -18.94 1.10 -2.67
N GLY A 156 -18.76 1.71 -3.83
CA GLY A 156 -17.79 2.79 -4.03
C GLY A 156 -18.07 4.02 -3.18
N GLN A 157 -19.19 4.70 -3.42
CA GLN A 157 -19.50 5.96 -2.74
C GLN A 157 -19.64 5.83 -1.20
N PRO A 158 -20.35 4.81 -0.65
CA PRO A 158 -20.47 4.67 0.80
C PRO A 158 -19.11 4.47 1.48
N LEU A 159 -18.24 3.65 0.88
CA LEU A 159 -16.93 3.34 1.46
C LEU A 159 -15.91 4.44 1.23
N PHE A 160 -16.06 5.25 0.18
CA PHE A 160 -15.35 6.52 0.05
C PHE A 160 -15.63 7.44 1.24
N TRP A 161 -16.90 7.71 1.55
CA TRP A 161 -17.26 8.60 2.66
C TRP A 161 -16.77 8.05 3.99
N MET A 162 -16.89 6.75 4.20
CA MET A 162 -16.35 6.10 5.40
C MET A 162 -14.83 6.28 5.52
N ALA A 163 -14.06 6.05 4.45
CA ALA A 163 -12.62 6.26 4.44
C ALA A 163 -12.25 7.73 4.75
N LEU A 164 -12.97 8.69 4.15
CA LEU A 164 -12.72 10.11 4.35
C LEU A 164 -13.00 10.54 5.79
N VAL A 165 -14.13 10.12 6.38
CA VAL A 165 -14.48 10.42 7.78
C VAL A 165 -13.44 9.84 8.74
N ILE A 166 -13.06 8.58 8.55
CA ILE A 166 -12.03 7.92 9.36
C ILE A 166 -10.69 8.64 9.22
N TYR A 167 -10.33 9.07 8.01
CA TYR A 167 -9.11 9.82 7.77
C TYR A 167 -9.08 11.14 8.53
N VAL A 168 -10.14 11.96 8.39
CA VAL A 168 -10.26 13.26 9.07
C VAL A 168 -10.20 13.08 10.58
N ALA A 169 -10.83 12.03 11.12
CA ALA A 169 -10.79 11.72 12.54
C ALA A 169 -9.38 11.27 12.99
N LEU A 170 -8.73 10.36 12.26
CA LEU A 170 -7.47 9.73 12.67
C LEU A 170 -6.25 10.65 12.50
N PHE A 171 -6.25 11.51 11.48
CA PHE A 171 -5.13 12.39 11.14
C PHE A 171 -4.61 13.25 12.30
N PRO A 172 -5.45 14.00 13.05
CA PRO A 172 -4.98 14.80 14.17
C PRO A 172 -4.35 13.95 15.28
N PHE A 173 -4.84 12.75 15.55
CA PHE A 173 -4.26 11.86 16.57
C PHE A 173 -2.86 11.38 16.18
N VAL A 174 -2.67 10.94 14.94
CA VAL A 174 -1.35 10.52 14.44
C VAL A 174 -0.38 11.69 14.48
N LEU A 175 -0.80 12.87 14.00
CA LEU A 175 0.05 14.06 14.00
C LEU A 175 0.43 14.50 15.42
N HIS A 176 -0.53 14.48 16.36
CA HIS A 176 -0.24 14.78 17.76
C HIS A 176 0.78 13.80 18.33
N ARG A 177 0.62 12.49 18.11
CA ARG A 177 1.58 11.49 18.61
C ARG A 177 2.98 11.74 18.05
N LEU A 178 3.11 11.97 16.74
CA LEU A 178 4.41 12.16 16.08
C LEU A 178 5.19 13.38 16.61
N ARG A 179 4.50 14.42 17.09
CA ARG A 179 5.15 15.59 17.70
C ARG A 179 5.70 15.32 19.09
N HIS A 180 5.14 14.36 19.82
CA HIS A 180 5.47 14.14 21.24
C HIS A 180 6.28 12.87 21.48
N VAL A 181 6.14 11.86 20.62
CA VAL A 181 6.79 10.57 20.77
C VAL A 181 7.61 10.30 19.51
N PRO A 182 8.95 10.22 19.61
CA PRO A 182 9.79 9.88 18.47
C PRO A 182 9.54 8.44 18.01
N LEU A 183 9.87 8.16 16.75
CA LEU A 183 9.77 6.81 16.19
C LEU A 183 11.11 6.07 16.33
N PRO A 184 11.10 4.80 16.78
CA PRO A 184 12.26 3.92 16.66
C PRO A 184 12.75 3.85 15.21
N GLU A 185 14.06 3.77 15.00
CA GLU A 185 14.71 3.78 13.68
C GLU A 185 14.04 2.85 12.67
N ALA A 186 13.81 1.59 13.07
CA ALA A 186 13.19 0.57 12.21
C ALA A 186 11.77 0.92 11.73
N THR A 187 11.10 1.89 12.36
CA THR A 187 9.72 2.34 12.05
C THR A 187 9.66 3.72 11.42
N GLN A 188 10.77 4.46 11.38
CA GLN A 188 10.83 5.77 10.73
C GLN A 188 10.36 5.76 9.27
N PRO A 189 10.64 4.70 8.46
CA PRO A 189 10.09 4.61 7.11
C PRO A 189 8.56 4.72 7.04
N LEU A 190 7.83 4.35 8.10
CA LEU A 190 6.37 4.45 8.14
C LEU A 190 5.87 5.89 8.02
N LEU A 191 6.70 6.91 8.30
CA LEU A 191 6.32 8.32 8.14
C LEU A 191 5.88 8.66 6.72
N THR A 192 6.36 7.94 5.71
CA THR A 192 5.93 8.18 4.32
C THR A 192 4.49 7.78 4.06
N ILE A 193 3.88 6.96 4.93
CA ILE A 193 2.45 6.62 4.87
C ILE A 193 1.59 7.88 5.06
N MET A 194 2.09 8.93 5.72
CA MET A 194 1.35 10.18 5.90
C MET A 194 0.85 10.80 4.58
N ALA A 195 1.55 10.58 3.46
CA ALA A 195 1.16 11.10 2.14
C ALA A 195 0.06 10.27 1.44
N ALA A 196 -0.21 9.04 1.86
CA ALA A 196 -1.13 8.16 1.14
C ALA A 196 -2.63 8.51 1.31
N PRO A 197 -3.15 8.79 2.52
CA PRO A 197 -4.60 8.84 2.75
C PRO A 197 -5.37 9.87 1.91
N ALA A 198 -4.89 11.12 1.87
CA ALA A 198 -5.56 12.17 1.10
C ALA A 198 -5.60 11.83 -0.40
N SER A 199 -4.46 11.38 -0.95
CA SER A 199 -4.34 10.92 -2.33
C SER A 199 -5.21 9.69 -2.63
N LEU A 200 -5.29 8.73 -1.71
CA LEU A 200 -6.13 7.54 -1.84
C LEU A 200 -7.62 7.91 -1.84
N CYS A 201 -8.04 8.76 -0.90
CA CYS A 201 -9.41 9.27 -0.88
C CYS A 201 -9.74 10.04 -2.17
N LEU A 202 -8.84 10.89 -2.66
CA LEU A 202 -9.05 11.63 -3.91
C LEU A 202 -9.17 10.68 -5.11
N THR A 203 -8.28 9.69 -5.20
CA THR A 203 -8.32 8.67 -6.25
C THR A 203 -9.65 7.90 -6.21
N GLY A 204 -10.10 7.50 -5.02
CA GLY A 204 -11.39 6.82 -4.83
C GLY A 204 -12.59 7.71 -5.18
N TYR A 205 -12.54 9.00 -4.81
CA TYR A 205 -13.57 9.98 -5.15
C TYR A 205 -13.73 10.10 -6.66
N LEU A 206 -12.63 10.33 -7.38
CA LEU A 206 -12.63 10.49 -8.84
C LEU A 206 -12.91 9.18 -9.59
N ALA A 207 -12.89 8.03 -8.91
CA ALA A 207 -13.22 6.73 -9.49
C ALA A 207 -14.67 6.29 -9.25
N SER A 208 -15.33 6.81 -8.22
CA SER A 208 -16.66 6.36 -7.75
C SER A 208 -17.80 7.35 -7.99
N PHE A 209 -17.51 8.58 -8.40
CA PHE A 209 -18.49 9.64 -8.61
C PHE A 209 -18.48 10.09 -10.07
N ASP A 210 -19.63 10.04 -10.73
CA ASP A 210 -19.78 10.44 -12.14
C ASP A 210 -19.63 11.96 -12.33
N HIS A 211 -20.05 12.74 -11.32
CA HIS A 211 -19.97 14.20 -11.31
C HIS A 211 -19.25 14.69 -10.04
N PRO A 212 -17.91 14.54 -9.98
CA PRO A 212 -17.15 14.95 -8.81
C PRO A 212 -17.17 16.48 -8.63
N ASN A 213 -17.35 16.93 -7.40
CA ASN A 213 -17.31 18.34 -7.04
C ASN A 213 -15.87 18.87 -7.13
N PHE A 214 -15.69 19.90 -7.95
CA PHE A 214 -14.39 20.53 -8.19
C PHE A 214 -13.72 21.03 -6.90
N TRP A 215 -14.45 21.71 -6.02
CA TRP A 215 -13.88 22.32 -4.82
C TRP A 215 -13.41 21.29 -3.81
N LEU A 216 -14.20 20.23 -3.59
CA LEU A 216 -13.80 19.11 -2.73
C LEU A 216 -12.54 18.42 -3.28
N ALA A 217 -12.54 18.09 -4.57
CA ALA A 217 -11.39 17.44 -5.21
C ALA A 217 -10.13 18.30 -5.15
N THR A 218 -10.26 19.61 -5.38
CA THR A 218 -9.14 20.57 -5.34
C THR A 218 -8.59 20.73 -3.93
N GLY A 219 -9.45 20.84 -2.91
CA GLY A 219 -9.03 20.90 -1.52
C GLY A 219 -8.27 19.65 -1.10
N MET A 220 -8.75 18.47 -1.50
CA MET A 220 -8.06 17.21 -1.26
C MET A 220 -6.72 17.14 -2.00
N LEU A 221 -6.65 17.62 -3.26
CA LEU A 221 -5.42 17.63 -4.04
C LEU A 221 -4.35 18.52 -3.40
N ILE A 222 -4.68 19.77 -3.04
CA ILE A 222 -3.72 20.70 -2.41
C ILE A 222 -3.16 20.10 -1.12
N PHE A 223 -4.04 19.50 -0.31
CA PHE A 223 -3.64 18.86 0.94
C PHE A 223 -2.76 17.62 0.70
N ALA A 224 -3.16 16.76 -0.25
CA ALA A 224 -2.39 15.58 -0.67
C ALA A 224 -0.99 15.95 -1.18
N GLN A 225 -0.90 16.95 -2.06
CA GLN A 225 0.35 17.45 -2.62
C GLN A 225 1.27 18.02 -1.55
N SER A 226 0.72 18.76 -0.59
CA SER A 226 1.49 19.27 0.54
C SER A 226 2.16 18.12 1.34
N LEU A 227 1.40 17.07 1.66
CA LEU A 227 1.93 15.90 2.37
C LEU A 227 2.93 15.10 1.51
N TYR A 228 2.70 15.03 0.20
CA TYR A 228 3.60 14.39 -0.75
C TYR A 228 4.97 15.08 -0.79
N PHE A 229 5.05 16.40 -0.95
CA PHE A 229 6.33 17.12 -0.98
C PHE A 229 7.06 17.06 0.36
N ILE A 230 6.36 17.16 1.49
CA ILE A 230 6.94 16.94 2.84
C ILE A 230 7.56 15.52 2.92
N THR A 231 6.86 14.53 2.38
CA THR A 231 7.33 13.15 2.33
C THR A 231 8.56 12.99 1.43
N LEU A 232 8.58 13.60 0.24
CA LEU A 232 9.73 13.54 -0.67
C LEU A 232 10.99 14.17 -0.06
N VAL A 233 10.87 15.29 0.65
CA VAL A 233 12.02 15.92 1.31
C VAL A 233 12.55 15.02 2.45
N SER A 234 11.64 14.43 3.23
CA SER A 234 12.01 13.57 4.37
C SER A 234 12.47 12.17 3.97
N ILE A 235 12.13 11.65 2.79
CA ILE A 235 12.51 10.28 2.40
C ILE A 235 14.02 10.09 2.24
N ARG A 236 14.76 11.15 1.91
CA ARG A 236 16.23 11.12 1.71
C ARG A 236 16.99 10.65 2.95
N GLN A 237 16.54 11.03 4.15
CA GLN A 237 17.19 10.57 5.38
C GLN A 237 16.89 9.10 5.65
N TYR A 238 15.67 8.64 5.39
CA TYR A 238 15.25 7.27 5.72
C TYR A 238 15.78 6.22 4.72
N THR A 239 16.01 6.61 3.47
CA THR A 239 16.64 5.74 2.44
C THR A 239 18.11 5.43 2.72
N ARG A 240 18.76 6.16 3.63
CA ARG A 240 20.14 5.91 4.06
C ARG A 240 20.27 4.91 5.21
N LEU A 241 19.14 4.50 5.79
CA LEU A 241 19.12 3.50 6.86
C LEU A 241 19.52 2.12 6.34
N SER A 242 19.90 1.24 7.27
CA SER A 242 19.98 -0.18 6.96
C SER A 242 18.60 -0.71 6.54
N PHE A 243 18.58 -1.72 5.68
CA PHE A 243 17.32 -2.26 5.19
C PHE A 243 16.43 -2.78 6.33
N TYR A 244 15.21 -2.26 6.40
CA TYR A 244 14.13 -2.76 7.24
C TYR A 244 12.92 -3.15 6.39
N PRO A 245 12.12 -4.17 6.79
CA PRO A 245 10.84 -4.46 6.13
C PRO A 245 9.84 -3.31 6.14
N SER A 246 10.07 -2.25 6.91
CA SER A 246 9.28 -1.03 6.86
C SER A 246 9.55 -0.19 5.61
N PHE A 247 10.60 -0.46 4.83
CA PHE A 247 10.89 0.20 3.54
C PHE A 247 9.74 0.04 2.54
N ALA A 248 8.86 -0.96 2.71
CA ALA A 248 7.61 -1.05 1.96
C ALA A 248 6.77 0.23 2.03
N ALA A 249 6.85 0.99 3.13
CA ALA A 249 6.12 2.25 3.30
C ALA A 249 6.52 3.33 2.29
N PHE A 250 7.71 3.27 1.69
CA PHE A 250 8.15 4.24 0.68
C PHE A 250 7.42 4.12 -0.66
N THR A 251 6.64 3.06 -0.86
CA THR A 251 6.15 2.67 -2.18
C THR A 251 4.78 3.27 -2.50
N PHE A 252 3.71 2.63 -2.03
CA PHE A 252 2.32 2.99 -2.31
C PHE A 252 1.99 4.49 -2.13
N PRO A 253 2.46 5.20 -1.09
CA PRO A 253 2.16 6.63 -0.92
C PRO A 253 2.60 7.51 -2.10
N LEU A 254 3.75 7.21 -2.72
CA LEU A 254 4.22 7.99 -3.87
C LEU A 254 3.40 7.67 -5.12
N VAL A 255 3.09 6.39 -5.32
CA VAL A 255 2.29 5.92 -6.48
C VAL A 255 0.87 6.45 -6.42
N ILE A 256 0.21 6.39 -5.26
CA ILE A 256 -1.17 6.83 -5.13
C ILE A 256 -1.30 8.36 -5.25
N SER A 257 -0.28 9.12 -4.82
CA SER A 257 -0.22 10.57 -5.05
C SER A 257 -0.11 10.90 -6.53
N ALA A 258 0.81 10.23 -7.24
CA ALA A 258 0.95 10.34 -8.68
C ALA A 258 -0.36 9.98 -9.42
N THR A 259 -1.05 8.94 -8.95
CA THR A 259 -2.33 8.50 -9.50
C THR A 259 -3.45 9.53 -9.25
N ALA A 260 -3.50 10.11 -8.07
CA ALA A 260 -4.48 11.13 -7.71
C ALA A 260 -4.34 12.38 -8.58
N LEU A 261 -3.10 12.87 -8.77
CA LEU A 261 -2.82 14.01 -9.65
C LEU A 261 -3.18 13.69 -11.11
N THR A 262 -2.79 12.51 -11.61
CA THR A 262 -3.11 12.06 -12.97
C THR A 262 -4.62 12.03 -13.21
N ARG A 263 -5.39 11.46 -12.28
CA ARG A 263 -6.86 11.43 -12.38
C ARG A 263 -7.47 12.83 -12.28
N TYR A 264 -6.95 13.68 -11.39
CA TYR A 264 -7.46 15.04 -11.24
C TYR A 264 -7.27 15.84 -12.52
N ILE A 265 -6.09 15.77 -13.14
CA ILE A 265 -5.82 16.43 -14.44
C ILE A 265 -6.79 15.92 -15.50
N ALA A 266 -6.96 14.59 -15.60
CA ALA A 266 -7.87 14.00 -16.57
C ALA A 266 -9.35 14.42 -16.40
N VAL A 267 -9.79 14.73 -15.18
CA VAL A 267 -11.18 15.12 -14.89
C VAL A 267 -11.41 16.63 -15.00
N PHE A 268 -10.47 17.46 -14.55
CA PHE A 268 -10.71 18.89 -14.35
C PHE A 268 -9.79 19.83 -15.14
N ALA A 269 -8.61 19.38 -15.58
CA ALA A 269 -7.67 20.28 -16.24
C ALA A 269 -8.01 20.40 -17.73
N GLN A 270 -8.40 21.61 -18.14
CA GLN A 270 -8.54 21.96 -19.56
C GLN A 270 -7.17 22.39 -20.14
N ASN A 271 -6.96 22.17 -21.43
CA ASN A 271 -5.73 22.55 -22.13
C ASN A 271 -5.36 24.03 -21.85
N GLY A 272 -4.08 24.27 -21.54
CA GLY A 272 -3.56 25.61 -21.23
C GLY A 272 -2.43 25.57 -20.20
N ALA A 273 -1.92 26.75 -19.81
CA ALA A 273 -0.73 26.85 -18.96
C ALA A 273 -0.85 26.14 -17.60
N VAL A 274 -2.05 26.12 -17.00
CA VAL A 274 -2.30 25.41 -15.72
C VAL A 274 -2.20 23.90 -15.92
N HIS A 275 -2.80 23.38 -16.99
CA HIS A 275 -2.67 21.97 -17.36
C HIS A 275 -1.21 21.60 -17.62
N ASP A 276 -0.45 22.43 -18.33
CA ASP A 276 0.95 22.17 -18.64
C ASP A 276 1.82 22.12 -17.38
N LEU A 277 1.61 23.06 -16.44
CA LEU A 277 2.29 23.06 -15.14
C LEU A 277 1.97 21.79 -14.33
N MET A 278 0.68 21.43 -14.25
CA MET A 278 0.26 20.21 -13.56
C MET A 278 0.81 18.94 -14.23
N SER A 279 0.94 18.95 -15.56
CA SER A 279 1.54 17.86 -16.32
C SER A 279 3.03 17.69 -16.01
N VAL A 280 3.79 18.78 -15.86
CA VAL A 280 5.19 18.72 -15.43
C VAL A 280 5.31 18.10 -14.03
N LEU A 281 4.43 18.51 -13.10
CA LEU A 281 4.38 17.90 -11.76
C LEU A 281 4.05 16.41 -11.84
N GLN A 282 3.03 16.03 -12.62
CA GLN A 282 2.63 14.64 -12.84
C GLN A 282 3.81 13.78 -13.30
N TRP A 283 4.57 14.23 -14.30
CA TRP A 283 5.77 13.53 -14.77
C TRP A 283 6.83 13.37 -13.68
N GLY A 284 7.05 14.42 -12.89
CA GLY A 284 7.95 14.37 -11.73
C GLY A 284 7.52 13.30 -10.71
N GLU A 285 6.24 13.23 -10.39
CA GLU A 285 5.70 12.23 -9.45
C GLU A 285 5.80 10.81 -9.99
N TRP A 286 5.56 10.62 -11.29
CA TRP A 286 5.72 9.32 -11.96
C TRP A 286 7.16 8.82 -11.87
N ILE A 287 8.13 9.68 -12.15
CA ILE A 287 9.55 9.35 -12.07
C ILE A 287 9.92 9.01 -10.62
N ALA A 288 9.52 9.85 -9.65
CA ALA A 288 9.82 9.62 -8.23
C ALA A 288 9.23 8.29 -7.73
N ALA A 289 7.97 8.00 -8.06
CA ALA A 289 7.32 6.75 -7.71
C ALA A 289 8.02 5.54 -8.35
N THR A 290 8.37 5.63 -9.63
CA THR A 290 9.07 4.57 -10.37
C THR A 290 10.43 4.26 -9.75
N LEU A 291 11.27 5.29 -9.55
CA LEU A 291 12.61 5.13 -8.98
C LEU A 291 12.55 4.55 -7.57
N MET A 292 11.61 5.01 -6.75
CA MET A 292 11.45 4.48 -5.39
C MET A 292 11.00 3.01 -5.40
N LEU A 293 10.09 2.62 -6.29
CA LEU A 293 9.70 1.21 -6.41
C LEU A 293 10.86 0.33 -6.83
N VAL A 294 11.63 0.73 -7.85
CA VAL A 294 12.84 0.00 -8.27
C VAL A 294 13.82 -0.14 -7.12
N PHE A 295 14.06 0.93 -6.37
CA PHE A 295 14.94 0.95 -5.19
C PHE A 295 14.47 -0.03 -4.10
N VAL A 296 13.21 0.05 -3.68
CA VAL A 296 12.67 -0.80 -2.60
C VAL A 296 12.59 -2.26 -3.04
N THR A 297 12.10 -2.52 -4.25
CA THR A 297 12.04 -3.89 -4.78
C THR A 297 13.44 -4.51 -4.87
N GLY A 298 14.46 -3.74 -5.30
CA GLY A 298 15.85 -4.18 -5.29
C GLY A 298 16.34 -4.63 -3.92
N HIS A 299 16.05 -3.85 -2.87
CA HIS A 299 16.39 -4.19 -1.49
C HIS A 299 15.68 -5.47 -1.01
N TYR A 300 14.38 -5.60 -1.30
CA TYR A 300 13.62 -6.81 -0.97
C TYR A 300 14.16 -8.04 -1.69
N LEU A 301 14.47 -7.95 -2.99
CA LEU A 301 15.05 -9.05 -3.74
C LEU A 301 16.42 -9.45 -3.19
N HIS A 302 17.25 -8.48 -2.83
CA HIS A 302 18.53 -8.76 -2.17
C HIS A 302 18.33 -9.47 -0.82
N PHE A 303 17.40 -8.99 0.00
CA PHE A 303 17.04 -9.60 1.27
C PHE A 303 16.55 -11.05 1.12
N LEU A 304 15.64 -11.32 0.17
CA LEU A 304 15.14 -12.66 -0.12
C LEU A 304 16.25 -13.59 -0.61
N ARG A 305 17.18 -13.09 -1.43
CA ARG A 305 18.37 -13.86 -1.85
C ARG A 305 19.26 -14.23 -0.65
N ARG A 306 19.47 -13.31 0.28
CA ARG A 306 20.25 -13.55 1.51
C ARG A 306 19.60 -14.62 2.39
N ILE A 307 18.29 -14.53 2.62
CA ILE A 307 17.52 -15.57 3.34
C ILE A 307 17.70 -16.92 2.66
N ARG A 308 17.51 -16.99 1.33
CA ARG A 308 17.63 -18.25 0.58
C ARG A 308 19.01 -18.88 0.74
N LYS A 309 20.08 -18.08 0.69
CA LYS A 309 21.46 -18.56 0.93
C LYS A 309 21.64 -19.06 2.36
N GLY A 310 21.18 -18.31 3.36
CA GLY A 310 21.27 -18.72 4.77
C GLY A 310 20.54 -20.02 5.08
N VAL A 311 19.33 -20.20 4.55
CA VAL A 311 18.57 -21.46 4.70
C VAL A 311 19.27 -22.64 4.04
N LYS A 312 19.92 -22.44 2.88
CA LYS A 312 20.71 -23.49 2.22
C LYS A 312 21.98 -23.85 3.00
N ALA A 313 22.66 -22.86 3.58
CA ALA A 313 23.85 -23.09 4.40
C ALA A 313 23.49 -23.90 5.65
N ALA A 314 22.47 -23.47 6.41
CA ALA A 314 22.01 -24.19 7.60
C ALA A 314 21.58 -25.64 7.31
N ALA A 315 20.97 -25.90 6.14
CA ALA A 315 20.61 -27.26 5.74
C ALA A 315 21.84 -28.13 5.44
N ARG A 316 22.90 -27.57 4.86
CA ARG A 316 24.18 -28.27 4.63
C ARG A 316 24.91 -28.56 5.93
N ASP A 317 24.93 -27.60 6.84
CA ASP A 317 25.61 -27.76 8.12
C ASP A 317 24.91 -28.80 9.00
N ALA A 318 23.57 -28.84 9.00
CA ALA A 318 22.81 -29.88 9.69
C ALA A 318 23.09 -31.29 9.15
N GLN A 319 23.34 -31.43 7.85
CA GLN A 319 23.68 -32.71 7.23
C GLN A 319 25.08 -33.21 7.65
N LYS A 320 26.04 -32.29 7.77
CA LYS A 320 27.41 -32.61 8.24
C LYS A 320 27.52 -33.01 9.71
N VAL A 321 26.51 -32.70 10.53
CA VAL A 321 26.46 -33.10 11.95
C VAL A 321 25.87 -34.50 12.12
N ILE A 322 25.19 -35.00 11.09
CA ILE A 322 24.56 -36.33 11.08
C ILE A 322 25.48 -37.39 10.43
N GLU A 323 26.43 -36.95 9.60
CA GLU A 323 27.55 -37.76 9.04
C GLU A 323 28.73 -37.82 10.01
#